data_AF-A0A3B8RM60-F1
#
_entry.id   AF-A0A3B8RM60-F1
#
_cell.length_a   1.000
_cell.length_b   1.000
_cell.length_c   1.000
_cell.angle_alpha   90.00
_cell.angle_beta   90.00
_cell.angle_gamma   90.00
#
_symmetry.space_group_name_H-M   'P 1'
#
loop_
_entity.id
_entity.type
_entity.pdbx_description
1 polymer ?
#
loop_
_entity_poly.entity_id
_entity_poly.type
_entity_poly.pdbx_seq_one_letter_code
_entity_poly.pdbx_strand_id
1 'polypeptide(L)'
;QQGLLPGCIPKVNKLDNCGQMIPAMQVGGDYYDLIKISDTKIFVVVGDVSGKGLSASLYMAKLQTMIQLACTIDKTPKQILVDINKRLYESLERSWFV
;
A
#
# COMPACT_ATOMS: atom_id res chain seq x y z
N GLN A 1 -4.92 -3.67 11.95
CA GLN A 1 -4.05 -3.83 10.76
C GLN A 1 -4.09 -5.22 10.12
N GLN A 2 -4.43 -6.32 10.82
CA GLN A 2 -4.49 -7.64 10.18
C GLN A 2 -5.48 -7.72 8.99
N GLY A 3 -6.56 -6.92 9.00
CA GLY A 3 -7.49 -6.82 7.86
C GLY A 3 -7.09 -5.84 6.75
N LEU A 4 -5.93 -5.17 6.86
CA LEU A 4 -5.39 -4.25 5.85
C LEU A 4 -4.29 -4.91 5.00
N LEU A 5 -3.87 -6.13 5.34
CA LEU A 5 -2.96 -6.89 4.50
C LEU A 5 -3.74 -7.62 3.40
N PRO A 6 -3.10 -7.92 2.26
CA PRO A 6 -3.74 -8.74 1.23
C PRO A 6 -4.21 -10.06 1.85
N GLY A 7 -5.53 -10.23 1.90
CA GLY A 7 -6.16 -11.43 2.48
C GLY A 7 -5.84 -12.71 1.70
N CYS A 8 -5.39 -12.56 0.46
CA CYS A 8 -4.81 -13.63 -0.34
C CYS A 8 -3.74 -13.07 -1.29
N ILE A 9 -2.69 -13.86 -1.53
CA ILE A 9 -1.67 -13.53 -2.53
C ILE A 9 -2.27 -13.82 -3.92
N PRO A 10 -2.33 -12.84 -4.84
CA PRO A 10 -2.96 -13.05 -6.13
C PRO A 10 -2.13 -13.98 -7.00
N LYS A 11 -2.79 -14.97 -7.63
CA LYS A 11 -2.17 -15.83 -8.64
C LYS A 11 -2.01 -15.08 -9.96
N VAL A 12 -0.80 -15.12 -10.51
CA VAL A 12 -0.44 -14.43 -11.75
C VAL A 12 0.32 -15.41 -12.63
N ASN A 13 -0.02 -15.47 -13.91
CA ASN A 13 0.60 -16.41 -14.83
C ASN A 13 2.10 -16.08 -14.94
N LYS A 14 2.92 -17.13 -14.85
CA LYS A 14 4.39 -17.07 -14.96
C LYS A 14 5.10 -16.31 -13.84
N LEU A 15 4.41 -15.99 -12.73
CA LEU A 15 5.04 -15.42 -11.53
C LEU A 15 4.74 -16.31 -10.33
N ASP A 16 5.80 -16.63 -9.57
CA ASP A 16 5.70 -17.20 -8.23
C ASP A 16 5.88 -16.06 -7.22
N ASN A 17 4.84 -15.77 -6.45
CA ASN A 17 4.80 -14.63 -5.54
C ASN A 17 4.37 -15.07 -4.13
N CYS A 18 5.00 -14.47 -3.14
CA CYS A 18 4.66 -14.65 -1.73
C CYS A 18 4.85 -13.32 -0.99
N GLY A 19 4.21 -13.19 0.17
CA GLY A 19 4.33 -12.00 1.00
C GLY A 19 3.94 -12.32 2.43
N GLN A 20 4.69 -11.78 3.38
CA GLN A 20 4.43 -11.92 4.80
C GLN A 20 4.87 -10.64 5.51
N MET A 21 4.03 -10.15 6.43
CA MET A 21 4.39 -9.07 7.35
C MET A 21 4.52 -9.65 8.76
N ILE A 22 5.70 -9.49 9.36
CA ILE A 22 6.00 -9.95 10.71
C ILE A 22 6.13 -8.71 11.60
N PRO A 23 5.07 -8.27 12.28
CA PRO A 23 5.11 -7.05 13.05
C PRO A 23 5.91 -7.24 14.35
N ALA A 24 6.75 -6.26 14.71
CA ALA A 24 7.48 -6.27 15.99
C ALA A 24 6.58 -5.90 17.20
N MET A 25 5.47 -5.19 16.97
CA MET A 25 4.49 -4.70 17.97
C MET A 25 3.06 -4.85 17.43
N GLN A 26 2.02 -4.72 18.28
CA GLN A 26 0.61 -4.89 17.87
C GLN A 26 0.14 -3.97 16.71
N VAL A 27 0.79 -2.81 16.53
CA VAL A 27 0.53 -1.87 15.43
C VAL A 27 1.86 -1.51 14.77
N GLY A 28 2.02 -1.87 13.50
CA GLY A 28 3.22 -1.57 12.69
C GLY A 28 2.99 -0.35 11.80
N GLY A 29 4.07 0.34 11.44
CA GLY A 29 4.05 1.37 10.39
C GLY A 29 4.10 0.75 8.99
N ASP A 30 4.58 -0.48 8.88
CA ASP A 30 4.83 -1.14 7.60
C ASP A 30 3.55 -1.63 6.90
N TYR A 31 3.59 -1.63 5.58
CA TYR A 31 2.54 -2.09 4.69
C TYR A 31 3.14 -2.75 3.47
N TYR A 32 2.50 -3.81 3.00
CA TYR A 32 2.70 -4.30 1.65
C TYR A 32 1.36 -4.67 1.01
N ASP A 33 1.30 -4.59 -0.32
CA ASP A 33 0.16 -5.07 -1.09
C ASP A 33 0.62 -5.62 -2.45
N LEU A 34 -0.14 -6.58 -2.96
CA LEU A 34 0.06 -7.21 -4.26
C LEU A 34 -1.21 -7.03 -5.07
N ILE A 35 -1.16 -6.10 -6.03
CA ILE A 35 -2.34 -5.68 -6.78
C ILE A 35 -2.25 -6.27 -8.18
N LYS A 36 -3.16 -7.19 -8.51
CA LYS A 36 -3.23 -7.80 -9.83
C LYS A 36 -3.79 -6.79 -10.84
N ILE A 37 -3.03 -6.56 -11.92
CA ILE A 37 -3.38 -5.59 -12.98
C ILE A 37 -3.79 -6.31 -14.27
N SER A 38 -3.16 -7.44 -14.55
CA SER A 38 -3.56 -8.37 -15.62
C SER A 38 -3.11 -9.77 -15.25
N ASP A 39 -3.33 -10.74 -16.15
CA ASP A 39 -2.86 -12.11 -15.94
C ASP A 39 -1.34 -12.25 -15.90
N THR A 40 -0.58 -11.25 -16.34
CA THR A 40 0.89 -11.28 -16.40
C THR A 40 1.55 -10.09 -15.71
N LYS A 41 0.76 -9.18 -15.11
CA LYS A 41 1.27 -7.94 -14.52
C LYS A 41 0.65 -7.70 -13.15
N ILE A 42 1.50 -7.35 -12.19
CA ILE A 42 1.10 -6.89 -10.86
C ILE A 42 1.84 -5.62 -10.49
N PHE A 43 1.26 -4.86 -9.56
CA PHE A 43 2.02 -3.94 -8.73
C PHE A 43 2.35 -4.59 -7.41
N VAL A 44 3.59 -4.42 -6.99
CA VAL A 44 4.06 -4.73 -5.65
C VAL A 44 4.27 -3.41 -4.94
N VAL A 45 3.63 -3.25 -3.79
CA VAL A 45 3.72 -2.03 -3.00
C VAL A 45 4.29 -2.37 -1.65
N VAL A 46 5.24 -1.55 -1.19
CA VAL A 46 5.82 -1.60 0.15
C VAL A 46 5.92 -0.16 0.64
N GLY A 47 5.53 0.10 1.88
CA GLY A 47 5.60 1.43 2.48
C GLY A 47 5.76 1.34 4.00
N ASP A 48 6.31 2.41 4.59
CA ASP A 48 6.50 2.57 6.03
C ASP A 48 5.91 3.93 6.44
N VAL A 49 4.82 3.91 7.21
CA VAL A 49 4.24 5.12 7.78
C VAL A 49 5.02 5.51 9.03
N SER A 50 5.61 6.70 8.98
CA SER A 50 6.27 7.31 10.14
C SER A 50 5.26 7.55 11.26
N GLY A 51 5.42 6.88 12.41
CA GLY A 51 4.57 7.06 13.58
C GLY A 51 4.25 5.73 14.27
N LYS A 52 3.47 5.77 15.35
CA LYS A 52 3.05 4.55 16.08
C LYS A 52 1.61 4.69 16.57
N GLY A 53 0.93 3.56 16.72
CA GLY A 53 -0.41 3.49 17.29
C GLY A 53 -1.54 3.83 16.31
N LEU A 54 -2.68 4.25 16.85
CA LEU A 54 -3.95 4.34 16.11
C LEU A 54 -3.91 5.33 14.94
N SER A 55 -3.27 6.49 15.11
CA SER A 55 -3.14 7.51 14.06
C SER A 55 -2.39 6.99 12.84
N ALA A 56 -1.23 6.35 13.04
CA ALA A 56 -0.46 5.72 11.96
C ALA A 56 -1.30 4.67 11.21
N SER A 57 -2.11 3.88 11.94
CA SER A 57 -2.96 2.87 11.33
C SER A 57 -4.11 3.43 10.46
N LEU A 58 -4.66 4.59 10.85
CA LEU A 58 -5.69 5.28 10.06
C LEU A 58 -5.10 5.87 8.78
N TYR A 59 -3.91 6.47 8.87
CA TYR A 59 -3.21 6.97 7.69
C TYR A 59 -2.79 5.84 6.74
N MET A 60 -2.35 4.69 7.27
CA MET A 60 -2.10 3.49 6.46
C MET A 60 -3.36 3.00 5.73
N ALA A 61 -4.50 2.91 6.41
CA ALA A 61 -5.76 2.48 5.78
C ALA A 61 -6.19 3.43 4.65
N LYS A 62 -5.98 4.74 4.84
CA LYS A 62 -6.24 5.75 3.82
C LYS A 62 -5.28 5.61 2.63
N LEU A 63 -3.99 5.45 2.89
CA LEU A 63 -2.96 5.24 1.87
C LEU A 63 -3.29 4.01 1.02
N GLN A 64 -3.55 2.87 1.67
CA GLN A 64 -3.93 1.63 1.01
C GLN A 64 -5.10 1.83 0.05
N THR A 65 -6.17 2.49 0.53
CA THR A 65 -7.35 2.76 -0.31
C THR A 65 -6.97 3.60 -1.53
N MET A 66 -6.14 4.62 -1.37
CA MET A 66 -5.68 5.45 -2.50
C MET A 66 -4.79 4.69 -3.48
N ILE A 67 -3.91 3.82 -2.97
CA ILE A 67 -3.06 2.95 -3.80
C ILE A 67 -3.93 2.03 -4.65
N GLN A 68 -4.89 1.32 -4.05
CA GLN A 68 -5.78 0.41 -4.78
C GLN A 68 -6.58 1.12 -5.87
N LEU A 69 -7.03 2.35 -5.62
CA LEU A 69 -7.74 3.16 -6.61
C LEU A 69 -6.83 3.74 -7.70
N ALA A 70 -5.57 4.02 -7.40
CA ALA A 70 -4.63 4.62 -8.34
C ALA A 70 -3.95 3.59 -9.25
N CYS A 71 -3.83 2.33 -8.81
CA CYS A 71 -3.20 1.24 -9.55
C CYS A 71 -4.06 0.77 -10.73
N THR A 72 -3.85 1.37 -11.90
CA THR A 72 -4.51 1.01 -13.16
C THR A 72 -3.51 0.47 -14.19
N ILE A 73 -4.00 -0.19 -15.25
CA ILE A 73 -3.17 -0.89 -16.25
C ILE A 73 -2.24 0.04 -17.04
N ASP A 74 -2.70 1.27 -17.28
CA ASP A 74 -2.11 2.32 -18.09
C ASP A 74 -1.12 3.22 -17.32
N LYS A 75 -1.06 3.10 -15.99
CA LYS A 75 -0.18 3.92 -15.17
C LYS A 75 1.14 3.23 -14.85
N THR A 76 2.19 4.04 -14.74
CA THR A 76 3.50 3.64 -14.22
C THR A 76 3.56 3.83 -12.70
N PRO A 77 4.45 3.12 -11.98
CA PRO A 77 4.65 3.34 -10.54
C PRO A 77 4.93 4.81 -10.20
N LYS A 78 5.71 5.51 -11.03
CA LYS A 78 5.99 6.95 -10.86
C LYS A 78 4.71 7.79 -10.89
N GLN A 79 3.84 7.58 -11.87
CA GLN A 79 2.59 8.33 -11.98
C GLN A 79 1.67 8.05 -10.79
N ILE A 80 1.58 6.79 -10.36
CA ILE A 80 0.80 6.37 -9.20
C ILE A 80 1.29 7.09 -7.94
N LEU A 81 2.60 7.07 -7.67
CA LEU A 81 3.17 7.74 -6.49
C LEU A 81 2.98 9.25 -6.53
N VAL A 82 3.12 9.89 -7.69
CA VAL A 82 2.86 11.33 -7.84
C VAL A 82 1.39 11.67 -7.55
N ASP A 83 0.45 10.88 -8.07
CA ASP A 83 -0.98 11.09 -7.85
C ASP A 83 -1.35 10.91 -6.37
N ILE A 84 -0.82 9.86 -5.73
CA ILE A 84 -1.04 9.59 -4.31
C ILE A 84 -0.44 10.72 -3.45
N ASN A 85 0.81 11.13 -3.73
CA ASN A 85 1.47 12.18 -2.96
C ASN A 85 0.70 13.51 -3.02
N LYS A 86 0.16 13.89 -4.19
CA LYS A 86 -0.69 15.09 -4.30
C LYS A 86 -1.92 15.01 -3.41
N ARG A 87 -2.63 13.87 -3.42
CA ARG A 87 -3.84 13.65 -2.60
C ARG A 87 -3.54 13.58 -1.11
N LEU A 88 -2.41 12.98 -0.74
CA LEU A 88 -1.93 12.95 0.64
C LEU A 88 -1.62 14.35 1.13
N TYR A 89 -0.89 15.14 0.35
CA TYR A 89 -0.53 16.51 0.71
C TYR A 89 -1.75 17.40 0.99
N GLU A 90 -2.84 17.22 0.25
CA GLU A 90 -4.09 17.96 0.46
C GLU A 90 -4.86 17.53 1.71
N SER A 91 -4.59 16.32 2.23
CA SER A 91 -5.50 15.65 3.17
C SER A 91 -4.83 15.08 4.44
N LEU A 92 -3.51 15.18 4.56
CA LEU A 92 -2.72 14.86 5.75
C LEU A 92 -2.37 16.12 6.54
N GLU A 93 -2.26 15.98 7.86
CA GLU A 93 -1.67 17.03 8.70
C GLU A 93 -0.18 17.21 8.36
N ARG A 94 0.31 18.45 8.44
CA ARG A 94 1.69 18.83 8.15
C ARG A 94 2.65 18.32 9.24
N SER A 95 2.88 17.02 9.28
CA SER A 95 3.84 16.34 10.15
C SER A 95 4.02 14.86 9.80
N TRP A 96 3.30 14.35 8.80
CA TRP A 96 3.31 12.94 8.41
C TRP A 96 3.94 12.74 7.04
N PHE A 97 4.76 11.69 6.94
CA PHE A 97 5.31 11.18 5.69
C PHE A 97 5.08 9.67 5.62
N VAL A 98 4.87 9.20 4.39
CA VAL A 98 4.51 7.82 4.07
C VAL A 98 5.26 7.38 2.83
#